data_AF-A0A536NVE4-F1
#
_entry.id   AF-A0A536NVE4-F1
#
_cell.length_a   1.000
_cell.length_b   1.000
_cell.length_c   1.000
_cell.angle_alpha   90.00
_cell.angle_beta   90.00
_cell.angle_gamma   90.00
#
_symmetry.space_group_name_H-M   'P 1'
#
loop_
_entity.id
_entity.type
_entity.pdbx_description
1 polymer ?
#
loop_
_entity_poly.entity_id
_entity_poly.type
_entity_poly.pdbx_seq_one_letter_code
_entity_poly.pdbx_strand_id
1 'polypeptide(L)'
;METSVDERWARYGRALIGSMSEVLTETADDTHANLLETADYWLSLGLVLGLRQPGQARELLHLIEAHEAERGELERDAAGLISNVFA
;
A
#
# COMPACT_ATOMS: atom_id res chain seq x y z
N MET A 1 -22.74 10.65 10.84
CA MET A 1 -23.25 9.49 10.08
C MET A 1 -22.03 8.61 9.84
N GLU A 2 -22.01 7.41 10.41
CA GLU A 2 -20.88 6.50 10.24
C GLU A 2 -20.83 6.08 8.77
N THR A 3 -19.67 6.25 8.13
CA THR A 3 -19.45 5.87 6.73
C THR A 3 -19.71 4.38 6.58
N SER A 4 -20.48 3.98 5.56
CA SER A 4 -20.79 2.56 5.38
C SER A 4 -19.51 1.76 5.15
N VAL A 5 -19.54 0.46 5.46
CA VAL A 5 -18.40 -0.43 5.17
C VAL A 5 -18.07 -0.39 3.68
N ASP A 6 -19.09 -0.35 2.81
CA ASP A 6 -18.92 -0.28 1.36
C ASP A 6 -18.27 1.03 0.91
N GLU A 7 -18.62 2.16 1.52
CA GLU A 7 -18.00 3.46 1.22
C GLU A 7 -16.53 3.49 1.63
N ARG A 8 -16.20 2.91 2.80
CA ARG A 8 -14.81 2.77 3.26
C ARG A 8 -14.01 1.83 2.37
N TRP A 9 -14.60 0.71 1.97
CA TRP A 9 -13.99 -0.23 1.03
C TRP A 9 -13.72 0.43 -0.33
N ALA A 10 -14.68 1.22 -0.84
CA ALA A 10 -14.50 1.94 -2.09
C ALA A 10 -13.41 3.03 -2.00
N ARG A 11 -13.26 3.71 -0.86
CA ARG A 11 -12.15 4.65 -0.62
C ARG A 11 -10.80 3.93 -0.63
N TYR A 12 -10.72 2.80 0.07
CA TYR A 12 -9.53 1.96 0.07
C TYR A 12 -9.12 1.51 -1.33
N GLY A 13 -10.07 0.95 -2.10
CA GLY A 13 -9.79 0.52 -3.48
C GLY A 13 -9.30 1.65 -4.37
N ARG A 14 -9.88 2.85 -4.27
CA ARG A 14 -9.41 4.03 -5.03
C ARG A 14 -8.01 4.47 -4.60
N ALA A 15 -7.70 4.43 -3.30
CA ALA A 15 -6.40 4.79 -2.79
C ALA A 15 -5.31 3.81 -3.25
N LEU A 16 -5.60 2.51 -3.27
CA LEU A 16 -4.69 1.48 -3.79
C LEU A 16 -4.44 1.65 -5.30
N ILE A 17 -5.50 1.85 -6.10
CA ILE A 17 -5.37 2.12 -7.53
C ILE A 17 -4.53 3.38 -7.78
N GLY A 18 -4.76 4.45 -7.01
CA GLY A 18 -3.97 5.67 -7.12
C GLY A 18 -2.49 5.46 -6.80
N SER A 19 -2.20 4.68 -5.75
CA SER A 19 -0.81 4.35 -5.34
C SER A 19 -0.10 3.46 -6.36
N MET A 20 -0.83 2.66 -7.13
CA MET A 20 -0.31 1.83 -8.21
C MET A 20 -0.31 2.51 -9.59
N SER A 21 -0.71 3.77 -9.69
CA SER A 21 -1.01 4.40 -10.98
C SER A 21 0.16 4.33 -11.99
N GLU A 22 1.39 4.62 -11.56
CA GLU A 22 2.58 4.52 -12.42
C GLU A 22 2.78 3.09 -12.96
N VAL A 23 2.73 2.08 -12.06
CA VAL A 23 2.85 0.67 -12.43
C VAL A 23 1.75 0.25 -13.41
N LEU A 24 0.50 0.69 -13.18
CA LEU A 24 -0.62 0.37 -14.06
C LEU A 24 -0.49 1.06 -15.43
N THR A 25 0.05 2.28 -15.49
CA THR A 25 0.27 2.96 -16.77
C THR A 25 1.37 2.33 -17.63
N GLU A 26 2.29 1.59 -17.02
CA GLU A 26 3.42 0.93 -17.70
C GLU A 26 3.17 -0.55 -17.99
N THR A 27 2.04 -1.11 -17.55
CA THR A 27 1.71 -2.54 -17.70
C THR A 27 0.47 -2.74 -18.56
N ALA A 28 0.36 -3.92 -19.18
CA ALA A 28 -0.78 -4.24 -20.03
C ALA A 28 -2.08 -4.42 -19.22
N ASP A 29 -3.19 -3.89 -19.74
CA ASP A 29 -4.50 -3.86 -19.07
C ASP A 29 -4.98 -5.23 -18.58
N ASP A 30 -4.66 -6.30 -19.31
CA ASP A 30 -5.03 -7.68 -18.97
C ASP A 30 -4.31 -8.21 -17.72
N THR A 31 -3.26 -7.53 -17.27
CA THR A 31 -2.52 -7.87 -16.04
C THR A 31 -2.91 -7.03 -14.83
N HIS A 32 -3.63 -5.92 -15.01
CA HIS A 32 -3.91 -4.94 -13.94
C HIS A 32 -4.63 -5.56 -12.75
N ALA A 33 -5.61 -6.43 -12.99
CA ALA A 33 -6.34 -7.11 -11.92
C ALA A 33 -5.39 -7.94 -11.03
N ASN A 34 -4.52 -8.73 -11.64
CA ASN A 34 -3.54 -9.55 -10.92
C ASN A 34 -2.53 -8.68 -10.15
N LEU A 35 -2.12 -7.54 -10.71
CA LEU A 35 -1.20 -6.61 -10.06
C LEU A 35 -1.84 -5.96 -8.82
N LEU A 36 -3.09 -5.52 -8.95
CA LEU A 36 -3.85 -4.94 -7.83
C LEU A 36 -4.09 -5.95 -6.71
N GLU A 37 -4.47 -7.18 -7.05
CA GLU A 37 -4.62 -8.26 -6.07
C GLU A 37 -3.30 -8.59 -5.37
N THR A 38 -2.19 -8.61 -6.14
CA THR A 38 -0.85 -8.83 -5.59
C THR A 38 -0.45 -7.71 -4.63
N ALA A 39 -0.72 -6.46 -4.98
CA ALA A 39 -0.43 -5.32 -4.11
C ALA A 39 -1.29 -5.31 -2.85
N ASP A 40 -2.58 -5.60 -2.96
CA ASP A 40 -3.49 -5.73 -1.80
C ASP A 40 -3.01 -6.81 -0.83
N TYR A 41 -2.55 -7.95 -1.36
CA TYR A 41 -1.99 -9.04 -0.55
C TYR A 41 -0.72 -8.62 0.20
N TRP A 42 0.25 -8.02 -0.49
CA TRP A 42 1.51 -7.60 0.15
C TRP A 42 1.31 -6.47 1.15
N LEU A 43 0.40 -5.53 0.86
CA LEU A 43 0.01 -4.49 1.80
C LEU A 43 -0.62 -5.11 3.06
N SER A 44 -1.57 -6.02 2.90
CA SER A 44 -2.20 -6.74 4.01
C SER A 44 -1.17 -7.51 4.85
N LEU A 45 -0.22 -8.20 4.21
CA LEU A 45 0.86 -8.89 4.91
C LEU A 45 1.75 -7.90 5.69
N GLY A 46 2.16 -6.81 5.06
CA GLY A 46 2.96 -5.75 5.68
C GLY A 46 2.27 -5.14 6.91
N LEU A 47 0.96 -4.86 6.83
CA LEU A 47 0.15 -4.38 7.95
C LEU A 47 0.14 -5.39 9.10
N VAL A 48 -0.10 -6.68 8.83
CA VAL A 48 -0.09 -7.73 9.85
C VAL A 48 1.28 -7.86 10.52
N LEU A 49 2.37 -7.82 9.73
CA LEU A 49 3.74 -7.85 10.25
C LEU A 49 4.02 -6.63 11.15
N GLY A 50 3.72 -5.42 10.66
CA GLY A 50 3.93 -4.18 11.40
C GLY A 50 3.13 -4.09 12.70
N LEU A 51 1.89 -4.60 12.70
CA LEU A 51 1.05 -4.63 13.90
C LEU A 51 1.51 -5.67 14.92
N ARG A 52 1.93 -6.86 14.48
CA ARG A 52 2.26 -7.97 15.38
C ARG A 52 3.71 -7.97 15.86
N GLN A 53 4.64 -7.55 15.02
CA GLN A 53 6.09 -7.64 15.24
C GLN A 53 6.79 -6.37 14.72
N PRO A 54 6.49 -5.18 15.28
CA PRO A 54 6.97 -3.90 14.74
C PRO A 54 8.50 -3.76 14.73
N GLY A 55 9.22 -4.43 15.64
CA GLY A 55 10.68 -4.44 15.66
C GLY A 55 11.25 -5.15 14.43
N GLN A 56 10.82 -6.38 14.20
CA GLN A 56 11.24 -7.21 13.07
C GLN A 56 10.76 -6.64 11.74
N ALA A 57 9.57 -6.05 11.68
CA ALA A 57 9.10 -5.34 10.48
C ALA A 57 10.03 -4.18 10.10
N ARG A 58 10.55 -3.43 11.08
CA ARG A 58 11.57 -2.40 10.82
C ARG A 58 12.87 -3.02 10.33
N GLU A 59 13.37 -4.07 10.97
CA GLU A 59 14.60 -4.75 10.52
C GLU A 59 14.48 -5.27 9.08
N LEU A 60 13.32 -5.85 8.73
CA LEU A 60 13.02 -6.30 7.37
C LEU A 60 12.96 -5.13 6.38
N LEU A 61 12.34 -4.01 6.74
CA LEU A 61 12.31 -2.82 5.89
C LEU A 61 13.73 -2.29 5.63
N HIS A 62 14.60 -2.25 6.65
CA HIS A 62 16.00 -1.85 6.47
C HIS A 62 16.81 -2.83 5.63
N LEU A 63 16.45 -4.12 5.64
CA LEU A 63 17.10 -5.15 4.83
C LEU A 63 16.70 -5.07 3.35
N ILE A 64 15.41 -4.85 3.07
CA ILE A 64 14.87 -4.78 1.70
C ILE A 64 15.25 -3.44 1.06
N GLU A 65 15.16 -2.36 1.83
CA GLU A 65 15.41 -0.99 1.39
C GLU A 65 16.61 -0.45 2.14
N ALA A 66 17.81 -0.84 1.69
CA ALA A 66 19.05 -0.51 2.37
C ALA A 66 19.35 1.00 2.30
N HIS A 67 18.88 1.69 1.26
CA HIS A 67 19.12 3.11 1.05
C HIS A 67 18.05 3.98 1.72
N GLU A 68 18.48 5.04 2.39
CA GLU A 68 17.58 5.97 3.10
C GLU A 68 16.63 6.70 2.14
N ALA A 69 17.09 7.01 0.93
CA ALA A 69 16.27 7.68 -0.09
C ALA A 69 15.06 6.83 -0.50
N GLU A 70 15.27 5.54 -0.78
CA GLU A 70 14.24 4.57 -1.17
C GLU A 70 13.25 4.32 -0.01
N ARG A 71 13.76 4.19 1.23
CA ARG A 71 12.89 4.14 2.43
C ARG A 71 12.03 5.39 2.57
N GLY A 72 12.62 6.57 2.32
CA GLY A 72 11.91 7.84 2.40
C GLY A 72 10.80 7.97 1.35
N GLU A 73 10.95 7.36 0.17
CA GLU A 73 9.89 7.27 -0.85
C GLU A 73 8.73 6.40 -0.35
N LEU A 74 9.02 5.20 0.14
CA LEU A 74 8.00 4.31 0.69
C LEU A 74 7.25 4.90 1.89
N GLU A 75 7.92 5.65 2.76
CA GLU A 75 7.28 6.36 3.86
C GLU A 75 6.29 7.43 3.37
N ARG A 76 6.65 8.16 2.30
CA ARG A 76 5.75 9.15 1.67
C ARG A 76 4.55 8.47 1.02
N ASP A 77 4.76 7.36 0.33
CA ASP A 77 3.68 6.60 -0.32
C ASP A 77 2.73 6.03 0.73
N ALA A 78 3.25 5.47 1.82
CA ALA A 78 2.43 5.00 2.94
C ALA A 78 1.61 6.13 3.57
N ALA A 79 2.20 7.31 3.77
CA ALA A 79 1.48 8.48 4.28
C ALA A 79 0.39 8.98 3.31
N GLY A 80 0.68 8.97 2.00
CA GLY A 80 -0.27 9.32 0.94
C GLY A 80 -1.45 8.36 0.90
N LEU A 81 -1.19 7.05 0.95
CA LEU A 81 -2.22 6.02 1.02
C LEU A 81 -3.13 6.21 2.23
N ILE A 82 -2.56 6.35 3.43
CA ILE A 82 -3.32 6.57 4.67
C ILE A 82 -4.20 7.82 4.55
N SER A 83 -3.65 8.92 4.05
CA SER A 83 -4.38 10.17 3.84
C SER A 83 -5.56 9.98 2.89
N ASN A 84 -5.36 9.26 1.78
CA ASN A 84 -6.41 8.99 0.79
C ASN A 84 -7.52 8.07 1.33
N VAL A 85 -7.20 7.14 2.22
CA VAL A 85 -8.18 6.22 2.83
C VAL A 85 -9.02 6.91 3.89
N PHE A 86 -8.41 7.75 4.74
CA PHE A 86 -9.03 8.29 5.95
C PHE A 86 -9.37 9.79 5.92
N ALA A 87 -9.10 10.50 4.81
CA ALA A 87 -9.66 11.83 4.55
C ALA A 87 -11.20 11.82 4.49
#